data_AF-A0AAE9Z3E7-F1
#
_entry.id   AF-A0AAE9Z3E7-F1
#
_cell.length_a   1.000
_cell.length_b   1.000
_cell.length_c   1.000
_cell.angle_alpha   90.00
_cell.angle_beta   90.00
_cell.angle_gamma   90.00
#
_symmetry.space_group_name_H-M   'P 1'
#
loop_
_entity.id
_entity.type
_entity.pdbx_description
1 polymer ?
#
loop_
_entity_poly.entity_id
_entity_poly.type
_entity_poly.pdbx_seq_one_letter_code
_entity_poly.pdbx_strand_id
1 'polypeptide(L)'
;MAEYHHTPAPVPAKAKYPIYRKLTVLETTRESAPKTRGIGINYVPVSLEPCLVLRGKWLRRAGFTAGKKVVVVIHQDELTIKPQLV
;
A
#
# COMPACT_ATOMS: atom_id res chain seq x y z
N MET A 1 -41.26 -1.63 -39.62
CA MET A 1 -40.59 -1.97 -38.35
C MET A 1 -39.28 -1.21 -38.33
N ALA A 2 -39.02 -0.38 -37.31
CA ALA A 2 -37.80 0.43 -37.26
C ALA A 2 -36.70 -0.36 -36.53
N GLU A 3 -35.58 -0.59 -37.21
CA GLU A 3 -34.39 -1.20 -36.61
C GLU A 3 -33.79 -0.21 -35.60
N TYR A 4 -33.93 -0.54 -34.32
CA TYR A 4 -33.48 0.30 -33.22
C TYR A 4 -31.99 -0.02 -32.95
N HIS A 5 -31.09 0.76 -33.54
CA HIS A 5 -29.65 0.65 -33.26
C HIS A 5 -29.36 1.32 -31.91
N HIS A 6 -29.53 0.55 -30.83
CA HIS A 6 -29.04 0.99 -29.53
C HIS A 6 -27.51 0.92 -29.52
N THR A 7 -26.83 2.08 -29.60
CA THR A 7 -25.43 2.18 -29.23
C THR A 7 -25.38 2.49 -27.73
N PRO A 8 -24.94 1.55 -26.86
CA PRO A 8 -24.79 1.86 -25.45
C PRO A 8 -23.70 2.93 -25.33
N ALA A 9 -24.03 4.07 -24.73
CA ALA A 9 -23.02 5.08 -24.40
C ALA A 9 -21.94 4.43 -23.52
N PRO A 10 -20.64 4.71 -23.75
CA PRO A 10 -19.57 4.15 -22.93
C PRO A 10 -19.81 4.56 -21.49
N VAL A 11 -20.17 3.59 -20.64
CA VAL A 11 -20.36 3.81 -19.21
C VAL A 11 -19.02 4.32 -18.68
N PRO A 12 -18.93 5.55 -18.14
CA PRO A 12 -17.73 5.97 -17.46
C PRO A 12 -17.52 4.97 -16.33
N ALA A 13 -16.45 4.18 -16.41
CA ALA A 13 -16.06 3.28 -15.35
C ALA A 13 -16.02 4.13 -14.07
N LYS A 14 -16.95 3.89 -13.13
CA LYS A 14 -17.05 4.63 -11.88
C LYS A 14 -15.78 4.43 -11.06
N ALA A 15 -14.71 5.13 -11.42
CA ALA A 15 -13.55 5.34 -10.60
C ALA A 15 -13.95 6.40 -9.58
N LYS A 16 -14.75 5.99 -8.60
CA LYS A 16 -15.13 6.81 -7.44
C LYS A 16 -13.85 7.04 -6.62
N TYR A 17 -13.15 8.13 -6.87
CA TYR A 17 -12.05 8.63 -6.04
C TYR A 17 -12.40 10.06 -5.58
N PRO A 18 -12.00 10.46 -4.36
CA PRO A 18 -11.17 9.73 -3.39
C PRO A 18 -12.00 8.98 -2.34
N ILE A 19 -11.55 7.77 -1.97
CA ILE A 19 -11.99 7.10 -0.74
C ILE A 19 -10.95 7.43 0.33
N TYR A 20 -11.24 8.39 1.20
CA TYR A 20 -10.39 8.66 2.37
C TYR A 20 -10.40 7.45 3.30
N ARG A 21 -9.22 6.93 3.64
CA ARG A 21 -9.05 5.83 4.59
C ARG A 21 -8.12 6.31 5.71
N LYS A 22 -8.60 6.22 6.95
CA LYS A 22 -7.77 6.42 8.13
C LYS A 22 -7.04 5.11 8.44
N LEU A 23 -5.75 5.21 8.75
CA LEU A 23 -4.91 4.09 9.14
C LEU A 23 -4.40 4.34 10.55
N THR A 24 -4.13 3.26 11.28
CA THR A 24 -3.51 3.32 12.60
C THR A 24 -2.02 3.05 12.44
N VAL A 25 -1.20 3.87 13.07
CA VAL A 25 0.24 3.61 13.21
C VAL A 25 0.42 2.45 14.18
N LEU A 26 1.15 1.43 13.75
CA LEU A 26 1.51 0.26 14.55
C LEU A 26 3.00 0.32 14.88
N GLU A 27 3.49 -0.60 15.71
CA GLU A 27 4.91 -0.80 15.94
C GLU A 27 5.39 -2.09 15.26
N THR A 28 6.62 -2.06 14.76
CA THR A 28 7.29 -3.24 14.19
C THR A 28 8.75 -3.28 14.59
N THR A 29 9.39 -4.44 14.48
CA THR A 29 10.81 -4.57 14.80
C THR A 29 11.67 -3.94 13.70
N ARG A 30 12.67 -3.14 14.09
CA ARG A 30 13.67 -2.55 13.19
C ARG A 30 14.63 -3.64 12.72
N GLU A 31 14.55 -3.99 11.44
CA GLU A 31 15.32 -5.07 10.80
C GLU A 31 15.13 -6.45 11.47
N SER A 32 15.43 -7.53 10.74
CA SER A 32 15.40 -8.86 11.37
C SER A 32 16.51 -8.94 12.41
N ALA A 33 16.15 -9.17 13.68
CA ALA A 33 17.12 -9.44 14.74
C ALA A 33 18.18 -10.43 14.23
N PRO A 34 19.49 -10.17 14.45
CA PRO A 34 20.54 -11.06 13.99
C PRO A 34 20.25 -12.47 14.52
N LYS A 35 20.19 -13.45 13.61
CA LYS A 35 19.97 -14.86 13.98
C LYS A 35 21.14 -15.31 14.85
N THR A 36 20.94 -15.35 16.16
CA THR A 36 21.90 -15.93 17.09
C THR A 36 21.95 -17.44 16.83
N ARG A 37 23.03 -17.92 16.19
CA ARG A 37 23.26 -19.36 15.90
C ARG A 37 23.75 -20.11 17.14
N GLY A 38 23.07 -19.96 18.27
CA GLY A 38 23.36 -20.66 19.52
C GLY A 38 22.27 -21.69 19.82
N ILE A 39 22.65 -22.89 20.26
CA ILE A 39 21.73 -23.91 20.78
C ILE A 39 21.30 -23.46 22.18
N GLY A 40 20.02 -23.11 22.37
CA GLY A 40 19.48 -22.64 23.67
C GLY A 40 18.47 -21.49 23.55
N ILE A 41 18.02 -20.94 24.68
CA ILE A 41 17.16 -19.75 24.74
C ILE A 41 18.04 -18.51 24.59
N ASN A 42 17.74 -17.66 23.60
CA ASN A 42 18.46 -16.42 23.35
C ASN A 42 17.53 -15.23 23.60
N TYR A 43 17.87 -14.39 24.58
CA TYR A 43 17.24 -13.08 24.76
C TYR A 43 17.99 -12.07 23.89
N VAL A 44 17.31 -11.49 22.91
CA VAL A 44 17.91 -10.52 21.99
C VAL A 44 17.15 -9.20 22.15
N PRO A 45 17.85 -8.08 22.41
CA PRO A 45 17.20 -6.78 22.45
C PRO A 45 16.63 -6.46 21.06
N VAL A 46 15.37 -6.03 21.03
CA VAL A 46 14.70 -5.61 19.80
C VAL A 46 14.42 -4.12 19.87
N SER A 47 14.70 -3.42 18.79
CA SER A 47 14.29 -2.03 18.61
C SER A 47 12.95 -2.02 17.90
N LEU A 48 11.97 -1.29 18.45
CA LEU A 48 10.66 -1.09 17.84
C LEU A 48 10.63 0.25 17.11
N GLU A 49 9.96 0.27 15.95
CA GLU A 49 9.77 1.45 15.13
C GLU A 49 8.32 1.57 14.64
N PRO A 50 7.82 2.80 14.43
CA PRO A 50 6.48 3.01 13.90
C PRO A 50 6.36 2.49 12.47
N CYS A 51 5.22 1.87 12.17
CA CYS A 51 4.92 1.24 10.89
C CYS A 51 3.47 1.51 10.46
N LEU A 52 3.26 1.75 9.17
CA LEU A 52 1.95 1.84 8.54
C LEU A 52 1.76 0.69 7.55
N VAL A 53 0.67 -0.05 7.70
CA VAL A 53 0.36 -1.20 6.84
C VAL A 53 -0.80 -0.88 5.91
N LEU A 54 -0.50 -0.72 4.62
CA LEU A 54 -1.49 -0.52 3.58
C LEU A 54 -2.02 -1.87 3.08
N ARG A 55 -3.33 -2.12 3.22
CA ARG A 55 -3.99 -3.34 2.71
C ARG A 55 -5.27 -3.00 1.95
N GLY A 56 -5.49 -3.70 0.84
CA GLY A 56 -6.76 -3.67 0.12
C GLY A 56 -6.65 -3.94 -1.37
N LYS A 57 -7.75 -4.42 -1.97
CA LYS A 57 -7.86 -4.70 -3.41
C LYS A 57 -7.62 -3.45 -4.28
N TRP A 58 -7.79 -2.26 -3.72
CA TRP A 58 -7.63 -0.97 -4.40
C TRP A 58 -6.17 -0.62 -4.70
N LEU A 59 -5.20 -1.15 -3.93
CA LEU A 59 -3.76 -0.87 -4.14
C LEU A 59 -3.30 -1.31 -5.53
N ARG A 60 -3.70 -2.50 -5.97
CA ARG A 60 -3.38 -3.01 -7.31
C ARG A 60 -3.96 -2.11 -8.41
N ARG A 61 -5.20 -1.63 -8.24
CA ARG A 61 -5.85 -0.71 -9.17
C ARG A 61 -5.18 0.67 -9.21
N ALA A 62 -4.58 1.08 -8.09
CA ALA A 62 -3.79 2.30 -7.97
C ALA A 62 -2.32 2.14 -8.42
N GLY A 63 -1.95 0.99 -9.04
CA GLY A 63 -0.61 0.78 -9.59
C GLY A 63 0.42 0.23 -8.60
N PHE A 64 0.04 0.00 -7.34
CA PHE A 64 0.89 -0.66 -6.33
C PHE A 64 0.87 -2.17 -6.54
N THR A 65 1.71 -2.66 -7.46
CA THR A 65 1.90 -4.08 -7.72
C THR A 65 3.17 -4.60 -7.06
N ALA A 66 3.16 -5.88 -6.66
CA ALA A 66 4.33 -6.52 -6.07
C ALA A 66 5.55 -6.41 -7.00
N GLY A 67 6.73 -6.18 -6.43
CA GLY A 67 7.99 -6.00 -7.16
C GLY A 67 8.20 -4.61 -7.75
N LYS A 68 7.19 -3.73 -7.78
CA LYS A 68 7.39 -2.32 -8.16
C LYS A 68 7.89 -1.51 -6.98
N LYS A 69 8.82 -0.60 -7.27
CA LYS A 69 9.26 0.42 -6.33
C LYS A 69 8.16 1.45 -6.10
N VAL A 70 8.18 2.05 -4.91
CA VAL A 70 7.28 3.13 -4.53
C VAL A 70 8.12 4.35 -4.19
N VAL A 71 7.60 5.52 -4.52
CA VAL A 71 8.17 6.81 -4.13
C VAL A 71 7.42 7.30 -2.91
N VAL A 72 8.14 7.59 -1.84
CA VAL A 72 7.60 8.20 -0.62
C VAL A 72 8.20 9.59 -0.51
N VAL A 73 7.34 10.59 -0.49
CA VAL A 73 7.74 11.99 -0.27
C VAL A 73 7.25 12.39 1.11
N ILE A 74 8.18 12.89 1.93
CA ILE A 74 7.91 13.34 3.29
C ILE A 74 7.92 14.88 3.29
N HIS A 75 6.79 15.46 3.62
CA HIS A 75 6.62 16.88 3.94
C HIS A 75 6.41 17.04 5.45
N GLN A 76 6.42 18.28 5.95
CA GLN A 76 6.30 18.53 7.40
C GLN A 76 5.02 17.94 8.01
N ASP A 77 3.88 18.01 7.30
CA ASP A 77 2.58 17.53 7.80
C ASP A 77 1.93 16.46 6.90
N GLU A 78 2.59 16.09 5.81
CA GLU A 78 2.04 15.16 4.81
C GLU A 78 3.07 14.10 4.41
N LEU A 79 2.59 12.87 4.28
CA LEU A 79 3.33 11.78 3.67
C LEU A 79 2.60 11.33 2.41
N THR A 80 3.23 11.55 1.25
CA THR A 80 2.65 11.20 -0.05
C THR A 80 3.33 9.94 -0.58
N ILE A 81 2.54 8.88 -0.81
CA ILE A 81 3.02 7.60 -1.35
C ILE A 81 2.50 7.45 -2.79
N LYS A 82 3.40 7.25 -3.74
CA LYS A 82 3.07 7.05 -5.17
C LYS A 82 3.75 5.79 -5.70
N PRO A 83 3.11 5.04 -6.61
CA PRO A 83 3.82 3.99 -7.34
C PRO A 83 4.90 4.65 -8.21
N GLN A 84 6.10 4.06 -8.28
CA GLN A 84 7.10 4.52 -9.23
C GLN A 84 6.63 4.14 -10.64
N LEU A 85 6.35 5.14 -11.46
CA LEU A 85 6.16 4.95 -12.90
C LEU A 85 7.55 4.64 -13.48
N VAL A 86 7.65 3.51 -14.19
CA VAL A 86 8.82 3.16 -15.00
C VAL A 86 8.76 3.96 -16.28
#